data_AF-A0A453J6U4-F1
#
_entry.id   AF-A0A453J6U4-F1
#
_cell.length_a   1.000
_cell.length_b   1.000
_cell.length_c   1.000
_cell.angle_alpha   90.00
_cell.angle_beta   90.00
_cell.angle_gamma   90.00
#
_symmetry.space_group_name_H-M   'P 1'
#
loop_
_entity.id
_entity.type
_entity.pdbx_description
1 polymer ?
#
loop_
_entity_poly.entity_id
_entity_poly.type
_entity_poly.pdbx_seq_one_letter_code
_entity_poly.pdbx_strand_id
1 'polypeptide(L)'
;LKRKKVLATLKVLWSVIEDITKEISPEDAANLISEEMKKVMQKDAARTEDVVAYNIIPLDSLSTTNLIVTFPEVRAAISSLQYHRDLPRLPNTISVPDARNSDMLDLLHCVFGFQKDNVSNQREHIVHLLANEQSRLGKLSGNEPKIDEGAVHVVFSKSLDNYIKWCNYLPLRPVWNNIESLTKEKKLLYVCLYYLIWGEAANVRFLPEGLCYIFHHLARELEVIMQKQTAEPAGSCISNDGVSFLDQVIYPLYEIVAAEAGNNDNGRAAHSAWRNYDDFNEFFWSEKCFQLGWPWKLSNPFFSKPSRKEQGLISRNHHYGKTSFVEHRTFLHLYHSFHRLWMFLLLMFQGLTIIAFNNGSFDTNTVLELLSLGPTYIIMEFIES
;
A
#
# COMPACT_ATOMS: atom_id res chain seq x y z
N LEU A 1 -3.78 29.57 -2.56
CA LEU A 1 -3.61 29.53 -4.03
C LEU A 1 -2.67 30.61 -4.59
N LYS A 2 -2.89 31.92 -4.34
CA LYS A 2 -2.02 33.01 -4.83
C LYS A 2 -0.53 32.85 -4.46
N ARG A 3 -0.22 32.48 -3.20
CA ARG A 3 1.15 32.23 -2.74
C ARG A 3 1.85 31.08 -3.49
N LYS A 4 1.15 29.97 -3.74
CA LYS A 4 1.68 28.82 -4.50
C LYS A 4 2.04 29.20 -5.94
N LYS A 5 1.23 30.04 -6.60
CA LYS A 5 1.51 30.55 -7.94
C LYS A 5 2.76 31.44 -7.97
N VAL A 6 2.90 32.34 -6.99
CA VAL A 6 4.08 33.23 -6.88
C VAL A 6 5.37 32.41 -6.68
N LEU A 7 5.34 31.40 -5.82
CA LEU A 7 6.48 30.48 -5.60
C LEU A 7 6.82 29.65 -6.84
N ALA A 8 5.82 29.17 -7.58
CA ALA A 8 6.05 28.46 -8.83
C ALA A 8 6.71 29.35 -9.89
N THR A 9 6.26 30.61 -10.03
CA THR A 9 6.86 31.58 -10.96
C THR A 9 8.31 31.91 -10.57
N LEU A 10 8.60 32.04 -9.26
CA LEU A 10 9.96 32.25 -8.75
C LEU A 10 10.89 31.07 -9.03
N LYS A 11 10.42 29.82 -8.88
CA LYS A 11 11.21 28.62 -9.23
C LYS A 11 11.57 28.57 -10.72
N VAL A 12 10.65 28.96 -11.59
CA VAL A 12 10.90 29.00 -13.04
C VAL A 12 11.94 30.09 -13.37
N LEU A 13 11.79 31.27 -12.79
CA LEU A 13 12.78 32.35 -12.95
C LEU A 13 14.17 31.93 -12.46
N TRP A 14 14.23 31.16 -11.37
CA TRP A 14 15.50 30.61 -10.86
C TRP A 14 16.16 29.65 -11.86
N SER A 15 15.43 28.67 -12.39
CA SER A 15 15.97 27.73 -13.39
C SER A 15 16.54 28.46 -14.61
N VAL A 16 15.85 29.51 -15.06
CA VAL A 16 16.29 30.34 -16.19
C VAL A 16 17.56 31.11 -15.85
N ILE A 17 17.66 31.67 -14.64
CA ILE A 17 18.88 32.37 -14.20
C ILE A 17 20.04 31.39 -14.07
N GLU A 18 19.83 30.22 -13.46
CA GLU A 18 20.87 29.20 -13.28
C GLU A 18 21.41 28.69 -14.62
N ASP A 19 20.55 28.53 -15.62
CA ASP A 19 20.97 28.16 -16.98
C ASP A 19 21.70 29.31 -17.69
N ILE A 20 21.27 30.56 -17.54
CA ILE A 20 22.00 31.73 -18.06
C ILE A 20 23.37 31.88 -17.39
N THR A 21 23.48 31.53 -16.10
CA THR A 21 24.73 31.67 -15.34
C THR A 21 25.77 30.62 -15.75
N LYS A 22 25.35 29.48 -16.31
CA LYS A 22 26.26 28.47 -16.88
C LYS A 22 26.94 28.93 -18.17
N GLU A 23 26.37 29.92 -18.86
CA GLU A 23 26.88 30.45 -20.13
C GLU A 23 27.82 31.66 -19.96
N ILE A 24 28.05 32.12 -18.72
CA ILE A 24 28.79 33.36 -18.41
C ILE A 24 30.06 33.06 -17.57
N SER A 25 31.09 33.90 -17.72
CA SER A 25 32.32 33.87 -16.91
C SER A 25 32.03 34.02 -15.40
N PRO A 26 32.73 33.29 -14.50
CA PRO A 26 32.47 33.30 -13.05
C PRO A 26 32.59 34.68 -12.38
N GLU A 27 33.37 35.60 -12.97
CA GLU A 27 33.52 36.98 -12.47
C GLU A 27 32.30 37.85 -12.78
N ASP A 28 31.67 37.66 -13.94
CA ASP A 28 30.46 38.39 -14.34
C ASP A 28 29.19 37.82 -13.70
N ALA A 29 29.17 36.50 -13.46
CA ALA A 29 28.13 35.81 -12.70
C ALA A 29 28.02 36.33 -11.25
N ALA A 30 29.16 36.63 -10.62
CA ALA A 30 29.20 37.18 -9.27
C ALA A 30 28.63 38.60 -9.19
N ASN A 31 28.74 39.40 -10.26
CA ASN A 31 28.18 40.74 -10.36
C ASN A 31 26.67 40.74 -10.65
N LEU A 32 26.15 39.69 -11.29
CA LEU A 32 24.72 39.51 -11.59
C LEU A 32 23.89 39.07 -10.36
N ILE A 33 24.48 38.30 -9.45
CA ILE A 33 23.81 37.80 -8.25
C ILE A 33 24.10 38.76 -7.08
N SER A 34 23.30 39.83 -6.96
CA SER A 34 23.37 40.77 -5.82
C SER A 34 23.27 40.05 -4.47
N GLU A 35 23.96 40.56 -3.44
CA GLU A 35 23.89 40.01 -2.07
C GLU A 35 22.45 40.01 -1.50
N GLU A 36 21.63 40.99 -1.88
CA GLU A 36 20.18 40.99 -1.64
C GLU A 36 19.48 39.78 -2.27
N MET A 37 19.89 39.36 -3.46
CA MET A 37 19.31 38.20 -4.15
C MET A 37 19.67 36.91 -3.40
N LYS A 38 20.93 36.75 -2.95
CA LYS A 38 21.31 35.62 -2.07
C LYS A 38 20.55 35.61 -0.74
N LYS A 39 20.31 36.78 -0.13
CA LYS A 39 19.52 36.89 1.10
C LYS A 39 18.04 36.55 0.89
N VAL A 40 17.47 36.97 -0.24
CA VAL A 40 16.11 36.60 -0.64
C VAL A 40 16.05 35.09 -0.92
N MET A 41 17.06 34.52 -1.58
CA MET A 41 17.20 33.08 -1.83
C MET A 41 17.27 32.26 -0.53
N GLN A 42 18.06 32.67 0.46
CA GLN A 42 18.12 31.97 1.75
C GLN A 42 16.79 32.05 2.51
N LYS A 43 16.12 33.21 2.47
CA LYS A 43 14.76 33.39 3.04
C LYS A 43 13.70 32.60 2.26
N ASP A 44 13.87 32.43 0.97
CA ASP A 44 12.92 31.75 0.07
C ASP A 44 13.13 30.24 0.05
N ALA A 45 14.35 29.73 0.21
CA ALA A 45 14.63 28.30 0.42
C ALA A 45 13.96 27.82 1.72
N ALA A 46 14.16 28.56 2.81
CA ALA A 46 13.49 28.31 4.08
C ALA A 46 11.95 28.39 3.97
N ARG A 47 11.41 29.29 3.12
CA ARG A 47 9.95 29.40 2.87
C ARG A 47 9.41 28.39 1.87
N THR A 48 10.23 27.86 0.99
CA THR A 48 9.85 26.83 0.01
C THR A 48 9.76 25.48 0.71
N GLU A 49 10.65 25.21 1.67
CA GLU A 49 10.55 24.08 2.60
C GLU A 49 9.20 24.08 3.37
N ASP A 50 8.74 25.25 3.84
CA ASP A 50 7.42 25.41 4.49
C ASP A 50 6.22 25.13 3.55
N VAL A 51 6.42 25.09 2.22
CA VAL A 51 5.34 24.95 1.22
C VAL A 51 5.26 23.55 0.61
N VAL A 52 6.25 22.69 0.86
CA VAL A 52 6.33 21.32 0.31
C VAL A 52 5.67 20.27 1.20
N ALA A 53 5.47 20.54 2.49
CA ALA A 53 5.05 19.48 3.42
C ALA A 53 3.55 19.13 3.31
N TYR A 54 3.23 18.07 2.56
CA TYR A 54 2.04 17.26 2.85
C TYR A 54 2.19 16.49 4.16
N ASN A 55 3.44 16.34 4.62
CA ASN A 55 3.80 15.66 5.85
C ASN A 55 3.58 16.55 7.08
N ILE A 56 2.92 16.00 8.10
CA ILE A 56 2.62 16.65 9.38
C ILE A 56 3.89 16.73 10.24
N ILE A 57 4.76 15.71 10.14
CA ILE A 57 6.09 15.70 10.76
C ILE A 57 7.13 16.10 9.69
N PRO A 58 7.67 17.33 9.73
CA PRO A 58 8.67 17.78 8.77
C PRO A 58 10.05 17.17 9.11
N LEU A 59 10.30 15.93 8.69
CA LEU A 59 11.58 15.26 8.94
C LEU A 59 12.71 15.80 8.03
N ASP A 60 12.34 16.39 6.89
CA ASP A 60 13.27 16.83 5.84
C ASP A 60 13.46 18.37 5.82
N SER A 61 12.81 19.13 6.71
CA SER A 61 12.98 20.60 6.79
C SER A 61 13.50 21.07 8.14
N LEU A 62 14.29 22.15 8.13
CA LEU A 62 14.91 22.72 9.33
C LEU A 62 13.91 23.55 10.18
N SER A 63 12.63 23.52 9.83
CA SER A 63 11.60 24.39 10.43
C SER A 63 11.33 23.99 11.89
N THR A 64 11.91 24.77 12.80
CA THR A 64 11.88 24.57 14.27
C THR A 64 10.50 24.79 14.89
N THR A 65 9.48 25.12 14.09
CA THR A 65 8.15 25.52 14.57
C THR A 65 7.20 24.35 14.87
N ASN A 66 7.51 23.14 14.42
CA ASN A 66 6.62 22.00 14.62
C ASN A 66 6.84 21.35 16.00
N LEU A 67 5.98 21.66 16.96
CA LEU A 67 6.01 21.08 18.31
C LEU A 67 5.88 19.54 18.32
N ILE A 68 5.36 18.94 17.25
CA ILE A 68 5.14 17.49 17.16
C ILE A 68 6.46 16.71 17.24
N VAL A 69 7.55 17.23 16.66
CA VAL A 69 8.86 16.57 16.75
C VAL A 69 9.47 16.62 18.15
N THR A 70 8.89 17.40 19.07
CA THR A 70 9.37 17.48 20.47
C THR A 70 8.80 16.39 21.37
N PHE A 71 7.71 15.72 20.96
CA PHE A 71 7.11 14.64 21.76
C PHE A 71 8.12 13.50 21.96
N PRO A 72 8.32 13.01 23.21
CA PRO A 72 9.28 11.95 23.51
C PRO A 72 9.08 10.69 22.66
N GLU A 73 7.84 10.31 22.40
CA GLU A 73 7.46 9.14 21.61
C GLU A 73 7.85 9.30 20.13
N VAL A 74 7.67 10.49 19.58
CA VAL A 74 8.07 10.83 18.21
C VAL A 74 9.59 10.86 18.09
N ARG A 75 10.29 11.48 19.05
CA ARG A 75 11.78 11.48 19.09
C ARG A 75 12.34 10.07 19.19
N ALA A 76 11.73 9.21 20.01
CA ALA A 76 12.11 7.82 20.16
C ALA A 76 11.91 7.01 18.87
N ALA A 77 10.79 7.22 18.18
CA ALA A 77 10.50 6.58 16.90
C ALA A 77 11.44 7.06 15.78
N ILE A 78 11.77 8.35 15.72
CA ILE A 78 12.76 8.86 14.75
C ILE A 78 14.14 8.26 15.05
N SER A 79 14.53 8.22 16.32
CA SER A 79 15.83 7.66 16.75
C SER A 79 15.95 6.17 16.45
N SER A 80 14.86 5.40 16.53
CA SER A 80 14.90 3.95 16.27
C SER A 80 15.06 3.59 14.79
N LEU A 81 14.74 4.52 13.88
CA LEU A 81 14.91 4.34 12.43
C LEU A 81 16.29 4.77 11.93
N GLN A 82 17.09 5.46 12.76
CA GLN A 82 18.40 5.96 12.36
C GLN A 82 19.34 4.85 11.90
N TYR A 83 20.27 5.22 11.02
CA TYR A 83 21.30 4.33 10.53
C TYR A 83 22.12 3.74 11.69
N HIS A 84 22.26 2.41 11.72
CA HIS A 84 23.13 1.72 12.68
C HIS A 84 24.27 1.02 11.96
N ARG A 85 25.29 0.62 12.72
CA ARG A 85 26.58 0.12 12.20
C ARG A 85 26.48 -1.23 11.48
N ASP A 86 25.41 -1.98 11.73
CA ASP A 86 25.20 -3.30 11.11
C ASP A 86 24.55 -3.21 9.73
N LEU A 87 24.13 -2.02 9.31
CA LEU A 87 23.66 -1.79 7.94
C LEU A 87 24.87 -1.60 7.00
N PRO A 88 24.80 -2.08 5.74
CA PRO A 88 25.82 -1.83 4.71
C PRO A 88 26.12 -0.34 4.57
N ARG A 89 27.30 0.08 4.11
CA ARG A 89 27.55 1.50 3.90
C ARG A 89 26.74 2.02 2.71
N LEU A 90 26.07 3.17 2.88
CA LEU A 90 25.43 3.87 1.77
C LEU A 90 26.50 4.39 0.79
N PRO A 91 26.26 4.28 -0.52
CA PRO A 91 27.11 4.92 -1.52
C PRO A 91 27.15 6.45 -1.35
N ASN A 92 28.31 7.06 -1.58
CA ASN A 92 28.51 8.52 -1.50
C ASN A 92 27.67 9.32 -2.51
N THR A 93 27.03 8.65 -3.47
CA THR A 93 26.17 9.26 -4.49
C THR A 93 24.78 9.63 -3.97
N ILE A 94 24.40 9.17 -2.77
CA ILE A 94 23.07 9.43 -2.19
C ILE A 94 23.10 10.73 -1.40
N SER A 95 22.34 11.71 -1.88
CA SER A 95 22.11 12.98 -1.18
C SER A 95 21.01 12.79 -0.14
N VAL A 96 21.40 12.66 1.13
CA VAL A 96 20.47 12.79 2.27
C VAL A 96 20.29 14.28 2.58
N PRO A 97 19.08 14.76 2.91
CA PRO A 97 18.89 16.17 3.30
C PRO A 97 19.71 16.53 4.54
N ASP A 98 20.37 17.69 4.53
CA ASP A 98 21.21 18.19 5.65
C ASP A 98 20.44 18.32 6.98
N ALA A 99 19.11 18.41 6.91
CA ALA A 99 18.23 18.55 8.07
C ALA A 99 18.17 17.29 8.96
N ARG A 100 18.57 16.12 8.46
CA ARG A 100 18.48 14.85 9.21
C ARG A 100 19.63 13.90 8.93
N ASN A 101 19.83 12.97 9.87
CA ASN A 101 20.73 11.84 9.66
C ASN A 101 20.10 10.83 8.68
N SER A 102 20.96 10.02 8.06
CA SER A 102 20.54 8.88 7.26
C SER A 102 19.77 7.86 8.13
N ASP A 103 18.80 7.19 7.52
CA ASP A 103 17.95 6.20 8.18
C ASP A 103 17.82 4.90 7.34
N MET A 104 17.13 3.91 7.91
CA MET A 104 16.88 2.63 7.24
C MET A 104 16.12 2.79 5.91
N LEU A 105 15.31 3.84 5.76
CA LEU A 105 14.51 4.04 4.56
C LEU A 105 15.36 4.61 3.42
N ASP A 106 16.41 5.38 3.73
CA ASP A 106 17.42 5.78 2.74
C ASP A 106 18.17 4.57 2.17
N LEU A 107 18.45 3.56 3.01
CA LEU A 107 18.99 2.28 2.55
C LEU A 107 18.02 1.56 1.63
N LEU A 108 16.75 1.46 2.00
CA LEU A 108 15.74 0.78 1.17
C LEU A 108 15.51 1.53 -0.14
N HIS A 109 15.56 2.85 -0.13
CA HIS A 109 15.55 3.68 -1.33
C HIS A 109 16.76 3.39 -2.23
N CYS A 110 17.97 3.36 -1.66
CA CYS A 110 19.20 2.98 -2.38
C CYS A 110 19.09 1.61 -3.07
N VAL A 111 18.58 0.64 -2.32
CA VAL A 111 18.60 -0.77 -2.73
C VAL A 111 17.51 -1.05 -3.77
N PHE A 112 16.30 -0.56 -3.56
CA PHE A 112 15.16 -0.94 -4.40
C PHE A 112 14.70 0.16 -5.36
N GLY A 113 15.18 1.40 -5.21
CA GLY A 113 14.78 2.51 -6.08
C GLY A 113 13.32 2.91 -5.90
N PHE A 114 12.82 2.95 -4.66
CA PHE A 114 11.50 3.47 -4.33
C PHE A 114 11.40 4.97 -4.66
N GLN A 115 10.21 5.47 -5.00
CA GLN A 115 9.96 6.88 -5.25
C GLN A 115 10.28 7.74 -4.02
N LYS A 116 10.98 8.87 -4.20
CA LYS A 116 11.38 9.77 -3.11
C LYS A 116 10.19 10.24 -2.26
N ASP A 117 9.08 10.61 -2.89
CA ASP A 117 7.88 11.06 -2.20
C ASP A 117 7.22 9.92 -1.41
N ASN A 118 7.21 8.69 -1.95
CA ASN A 118 6.75 7.52 -1.22
C ASN A 118 7.60 7.28 0.02
N VAL A 119 8.93 7.36 -0.11
CA VAL A 119 9.87 7.20 1.01
C VAL A 119 9.60 8.24 2.10
N SER A 120 9.47 9.51 1.76
CA SER A 120 9.17 10.56 2.75
C SER A 120 7.80 10.39 3.40
N ASN A 121 6.76 9.96 2.66
CA ASN A 121 5.42 9.72 3.21
C ASN A 121 5.41 8.51 4.16
N GLN A 122 6.04 7.40 3.77
CA GLN A 122 6.07 6.18 4.60
C GLN A 122 6.96 6.36 5.83
N ARG A 123 8.03 7.18 5.74
CA ARG A 123 8.86 7.55 6.90
C ARG A 123 8.00 8.13 8.01
N GLU A 124 7.21 9.14 7.69
CA GLU A 124 6.30 9.76 8.65
C GLU A 124 5.25 8.77 9.15
N HIS A 125 4.64 8.00 8.25
CA HIS A 125 3.61 7.02 8.62
C HIS A 125 4.14 6.01 9.65
N ILE A 126 5.35 5.48 9.45
CA ILE A 126 5.98 4.54 10.38
C ILE A 126 6.31 5.21 11.71
N VAL A 127 6.82 6.45 11.69
CA VAL A 127 7.04 7.23 12.92
C VAL A 127 5.74 7.38 13.71
N HIS A 128 4.62 7.66 13.05
CA HIS A 128 3.32 7.73 13.70
C HIS A 128 2.85 6.40 14.29
N LEU A 129 2.98 5.29 13.56
CA LEU A 129 2.61 3.96 14.05
C LEU A 129 3.39 3.61 15.32
N LEU A 130 4.70 3.85 15.29
CA LEU A 130 5.61 3.60 16.41
C LEU A 130 5.31 4.50 17.60
N ALA A 131 5.16 5.81 17.39
CA ALA A 131 4.84 6.75 18.46
C ALA A 131 3.47 6.47 19.10
N ASN A 132 2.48 6.08 18.29
CA ASN A 132 1.15 5.70 18.77
C ASN A 132 1.20 4.43 19.63
N GLU A 133 1.87 3.37 19.19
CA GLU A 133 2.00 2.15 20.02
C GLU A 133 2.84 2.43 21.28
N GLN A 134 3.91 3.23 21.19
CA GLN A 134 4.69 3.65 22.34
C GLN A 134 3.84 4.40 23.38
N SER A 135 2.95 5.30 22.93
CA SER A 135 2.09 6.08 23.83
C SER A 135 1.17 5.21 24.70
N ARG A 136 0.84 3.99 24.23
CA ARG A 136 0.00 3.03 24.96
C ARG A 136 0.74 2.32 26.09
N LEU A 137 2.07 2.25 26.02
CA LEU A 137 2.92 1.61 27.03
C LEU A 137 3.33 2.58 28.15
N GLY A 138 3.10 3.88 27.96
CA GLY A 138 3.35 4.92 28.96
C GLY A 138 4.38 5.96 28.49
N LYS A 139 4.59 6.97 29.35
CA LYS A 139 5.47 8.10 29.03
C LYS A 139 6.93 7.69 29.08
N LEU A 140 7.67 8.01 28.02
CA LEU A 140 9.12 7.88 28.00
C LEU A 140 9.76 8.94 28.90
N SER A 141 10.70 8.51 29.75
CA SER A 141 11.44 9.37 30.68
C SER A 141 12.91 9.44 30.28
N GLY A 142 13.51 10.63 30.36
CA GLY A 142 14.94 10.86 30.07
C GLY A 142 15.19 11.85 28.92
N ASN A 143 16.45 12.29 28.79
CA ASN A 143 16.86 13.25 27.76
C ASN A 143 16.93 12.63 26.35
N GLU A 144 17.16 11.32 26.28
CA GLU A 144 17.18 10.50 25.06
C GLU A 144 16.11 9.39 25.16
N PRO A 145 14.87 9.68 24.73
CA PRO A 145 13.79 8.70 24.80
C PRO A 145 14.06 7.57 23.80
N LYS A 146 14.00 6.31 24.27
CA LYS A 146 14.15 5.11 23.44
C LYS A 146 12.82 4.39 23.34
N ILE A 147 12.51 3.89 22.14
CA ILE A 147 11.28 3.15 21.91
C ILE A 147 11.35 1.78 22.60
N ASP A 148 10.24 1.38 23.19
CA ASP A 148 10.07 0.07 23.82
C ASP A 148 10.04 -1.04 22.75
N GLU A 149 10.72 -2.15 23.00
CA GLU A 149 10.79 -3.29 22.08
C GLU A 149 9.42 -3.96 21.89
N GLY A 150 8.56 -3.91 22.91
CA GLY A 150 7.18 -4.36 22.84
C GLY A 150 6.36 -3.55 21.85
N ALA A 151 6.52 -2.21 21.81
CA ALA A 151 5.85 -1.37 20.81
C ALA A 151 6.28 -1.74 19.38
N VAL A 152 7.59 -1.93 19.17
CA VAL A 152 8.12 -2.37 17.87
C VAL A 152 7.58 -3.75 17.49
N HIS A 153 7.53 -4.68 18.44
CA HIS A 153 7.00 -6.02 18.20
C HIS A 153 5.51 -5.99 17.82
N VAL A 154 4.71 -5.16 18.48
CA VAL A 154 3.27 -5.01 18.15
C VAL A 154 3.10 -4.45 16.74
N VAL A 155 3.83 -3.40 16.35
CA VAL A 155 3.78 -2.86 14.99
C VAL A 155 4.21 -3.92 13.98
N PHE A 156 5.33 -4.59 14.21
CA PHE A 156 5.84 -5.66 13.35
C PHE A 156 4.80 -6.77 13.12
N SER A 157 4.26 -7.32 14.21
CA SER A 157 3.30 -8.42 14.15
C SER A 157 2.01 -8.01 13.44
N LYS A 158 1.52 -6.78 13.64
CA LYS A 158 0.33 -6.27 12.96
C LYS A 158 0.57 -6.02 11.48
N SER A 159 1.68 -5.37 11.12
CA SER A 159 1.98 -5.01 9.73
C SER A 159 2.23 -6.25 8.86
N LEU A 160 2.84 -7.30 9.42
CA LEU A 160 3.22 -8.51 8.69
C LEU A 160 2.33 -9.72 9.00
N ASP A 161 1.20 -9.53 9.67
CA ASP A 161 0.25 -10.60 10.00
C ASP A 161 -0.21 -11.38 8.76
N ASN A 162 -0.57 -10.65 7.69
CA ASN A 162 -0.96 -11.26 6.42
C ASN A 162 0.18 -12.12 5.82
N TYR A 163 1.42 -11.64 5.89
CA TYR A 163 2.57 -12.39 5.39
C TYR A 163 2.85 -13.64 6.20
N ILE A 164 2.73 -13.57 7.54
CA ILE A 164 2.88 -14.72 8.43
C ILE A 164 1.80 -15.77 8.11
N LYS A 165 0.54 -15.34 7.96
CA LYS A 165 -0.58 -16.21 7.59
C LYS A 165 -0.38 -16.84 6.21
N TRP A 166 0.07 -16.06 5.24
CA TRP A 166 0.36 -16.54 3.89
C TRP A 166 1.48 -17.60 3.88
N CYS A 167 2.56 -17.37 4.63
CA CYS A 167 3.62 -18.37 4.78
C CYS A 167 3.10 -19.67 5.42
N ASN A 168 2.28 -19.56 6.47
CA ASN A 168 1.69 -20.72 7.14
C ASN A 168 0.72 -21.49 6.22
N TYR A 169 -0.01 -20.77 5.37
CA TYR A 169 -0.96 -21.36 4.42
C TYR A 169 -0.25 -22.12 3.28
N LEU A 170 0.88 -21.62 2.78
CA LEU A 170 1.69 -22.24 1.71
C LEU A 170 2.84 -23.14 2.22
N PRO A 171 2.74 -23.69 3.44
CA PRO A 171 3.85 -24.19 4.26
C PRO A 171 5.27 -23.63 3.96
N LEU A 172 5.39 -22.32 3.75
CA LEU A 172 6.66 -21.66 3.46
C LEU A 172 7.38 -21.30 4.75
N ARG A 173 8.71 -21.35 4.71
CA ARG A 173 9.54 -20.73 5.73
C ARG A 173 9.50 -19.21 5.53
N PRO A 174 9.12 -18.41 6.54
CA PRO A 174 9.26 -16.96 6.49
C PRO A 174 10.73 -16.56 6.24
N VAL A 175 10.95 -15.31 5.85
CA VAL A 175 12.31 -14.79 5.59
C VAL A 175 13.17 -14.86 6.85
N TRP A 176 12.54 -14.75 8.01
CA TRP A 176 13.18 -14.96 9.31
C TRP A 176 13.01 -16.38 9.83
N ASN A 177 14.02 -16.86 10.56
CA ASN A 177 14.00 -18.19 11.16
C ASN A 177 13.08 -18.28 12.37
N ASN A 178 13.20 -17.34 13.31
CA ASN A 178 12.36 -17.25 14.51
C ASN A 178 12.09 -15.78 14.84
N ILE A 179 10.83 -15.42 15.06
CA ILE A 179 10.37 -14.07 15.42
C ILE A 179 11.01 -13.57 16.71
N GLU A 180 11.23 -14.46 17.69
CA GLU A 180 11.83 -14.13 18.99
C GLU A 180 13.32 -13.80 18.86
N SER A 181 14.00 -14.37 17.87
CA SER A 181 15.42 -14.11 17.61
C SER A 181 15.68 -12.83 16.79
N LEU A 182 14.64 -12.21 16.25
CA LEU A 182 14.79 -10.99 15.46
C LEU A 182 15.04 -9.79 16.36
N THR A 183 16.15 -9.10 16.09
CA THR A 183 16.45 -7.81 16.72
C THR A 183 15.37 -6.77 16.38
N LYS A 184 15.24 -5.78 17.26
CA LYS A 184 14.33 -4.64 17.06
C LYS A 184 14.60 -3.94 15.72
N GLU A 185 15.87 -3.77 15.37
CA GLU A 185 16.31 -3.11 14.14
C GLU A 185 15.88 -3.90 12.89
N LYS A 186 16.03 -5.24 12.90
CA LYS A 186 15.54 -6.08 11.78
C LYS A 186 14.01 -6.05 11.65
N LYS A 187 13.28 -6.06 12.77
CA LYS A 187 11.81 -5.91 12.75
C LYS A 187 11.41 -4.59 12.10
N LEU A 188 12.05 -3.48 12.49
CA LEU A 188 11.81 -2.17 11.90
C LEU A 188 12.15 -2.15 10.41
N LEU A 189 13.28 -2.73 10.01
CA LEU A 189 13.68 -2.79 8.61
C LEU A 189 12.65 -3.51 7.73
N TYR A 190 12.11 -4.65 8.18
CA TYR A 190 11.05 -5.35 7.46
C TYR A 190 9.73 -4.59 7.44
N VAL A 191 9.37 -3.89 8.52
CA VAL A 191 8.21 -3.00 8.55
C VAL A 191 8.38 -1.86 7.53
N CYS A 192 9.56 -1.26 7.47
CA CYS A 192 9.88 -0.21 6.51
C CYS A 192 9.75 -0.71 5.07
N LEU A 193 10.35 -1.88 4.78
CA LEU A 193 10.24 -2.50 3.45
C LEU A 193 8.79 -2.77 3.07
N TYR A 194 8.00 -3.34 3.98
CA TYR A 194 6.60 -3.65 3.73
C TYR A 194 5.77 -2.41 3.41
N TYR A 195 5.93 -1.32 4.16
CA TYR A 195 5.18 -0.08 3.90
C TYR A 195 5.67 0.68 2.65
N LEU A 196 6.93 0.55 2.26
CA LEU A 196 7.43 1.10 0.99
C LEU A 196 6.83 0.37 -0.21
N ILE A 197 6.81 -0.97 -0.18
CA ILE A 197 6.05 -1.80 -1.14
C ILE A 197 4.58 -1.40 -1.10
N TRP A 198 4.05 -1.26 0.12
CA TRP A 198 2.81 -0.62 0.53
C TRP A 198 2.41 0.52 -0.41
N GLY A 199 3.17 1.60 -0.27
CA GLY A 199 2.87 2.90 -0.85
C GLY A 199 2.96 2.92 -2.37
N GLU A 200 3.79 2.08 -2.99
CA GLU A 200 3.95 2.06 -4.45
C GLU A 200 3.07 1.05 -5.18
N ALA A 201 2.46 0.08 -4.47
CA ALA A 201 1.67 -0.97 -5.12
C ALA A 201 0.34 -0.50 -5.78
N ALA A 202 -0.12 0.73 -5.56
CA ALA A 202 -1.35 1.28 -6.15
C ALA A 202 -2.55 0.30 -6.07
N ASN A 203 -3.14 -0.10 -7.20
CA ASN A 203 -4.26 -1.05 -7.25
C ASN A 203 -3.85 -2.50 -6.91
N VAL A 204 -2.57 -2.85 -7.04
CA VAL A 204 -2.06 -4.19 -6.65
C VAL A 204 -2.19 -4.41 -5.15
N ARG A 205 -2.36 -3.34 -4.34
CA ARG A 205 -2.62 -3.47 -2.89
C ARG A 205 -3.88 -4.27 -2.55
N PHE A 206 -4.81 -4.40 -3.48
CA PHE A 206 -6.00 -5.23 -3.33
C PHE A 206 -5.73 -6.73 -3.57
N LEU A 207 -4.47 -7.11 -3.84
CA LEU A 207 -3.98 -8.49 -3.91
C LEU A 207 -3.08 -8.76 -2.69
N PRO A 208 -3.63 -9.00 -1.48
CA PRO A 208 -2.82 -9.14 -0.28
C PRO A 208 -1.76 -10.25 -0.37
N GLU A 209 -2.07 -11.35 -1.02
CA GLU A 209 -1.17 -12.49 -1.19
C GLU A 209 -0.16 -12.25 -2.32
N GLY A 210 -0.55 -11.49 -3.35
CA GLY A 210 0.39 -10.93 -4.32
C GLY A 210 1.42 -10.00 -3.67
N LEU A 211 0.99 -9.16 -2.72
CA LEU A 211 1.90 -8.34 -1.91
C LEU A 211 2.80 -9.20 -1.01
N CYS A 212 2.27 -10.26 -0.41
CA CYS A 212 3.07 -11.19 0.40
C CYS A 212 4.17 -11.86 -0.43
N TYR A 213 3.87 -12.25 -1.68
CA TYR A 213 4.84 -12.79 -2.63
C TYR A 213 5.96 -11.79 -2.94
N ILE A 214 5.60 -10.54 -3.28
CA ILE A 214 6.56 -9.47 -3.57
C ILE A 214 7.45 -9.21 -2.35
N PHE A 215 6.84 -9.08 -1.16
CA PHE A 215 7.57 -8.89 0.09
C PHE A 215 8.51 -10.06 0.39
N HIS A 216 8.06 -11.31 0.20
CA HIS A 216 8.86 -12.51 0.45
C HIS A 216 10.17 -12.48 -0.33
N HIS A 217 10.10 -12.15 -1.61
CA HIS A 217 11.28 -12.11 -2.47
C HIS A 217 12.19 -10.91 -2.19
N LEU A 218 11.62 -9.71 -2.05
CA LEU A 218 12.40 -8.51 -1.74
C LEU A 218 13.10 -8.60 -0.39
N ALA A 219 12.44 -9.15 0.63
CA ALA A 219 13.06 -9.34 1.94
C ALA A 219 14.21 -10.35 1.89
N ARG A 220 14.15 -11.37 1.02
CA ARG A 220 15.27 -12.31 0.80
C ARG A 220 16.44 -11.66 0.06
N GLU A 221 16.16 -10.82 -0.95
CA GLU A 221 17.21 -10.03 -1.59
C GLU A 221 17.87 -9.06 -0.60
N LEU A 222 17.06 -8.43 0.26
CA LEU A 222 17.56 -7.54 1.31
C LEU A 222 18.50 -8.28 2.27
N GLU A 223 18.18 -9.50 2.70
CA GLU A 223 19.07 -10.29 3.57
C GLU A 223 20.43 -10.62 2.91
N VAL A 224 20.46 -10.80 1.58
CA VAL A 224 21.72 -10.99 0.84
C VAL A 224 22.52 -9.69 0.80
N ILE A 225 21.86 -8.56 0.58
CA ILE A 225 22.50 -7.23 0.52
C ILE A 225 23.00 -6.81 1.90
N MET A 226 22.27 -7.15 2.96
CA MET A 226 22.66 -6.93 4.34
C MET A 226 23.99 -7.61 4.73
N GLN A 227 24.39 -8.67 4.02
CA GLN A 227 25.66 -9.36 4.24
C GLN A 227 26.85 -8.66 3.55
N LYS A 228 26.59 -7.72 2.65
CA LYS A 228 27.62 -6.96 1.93
C LYS A 228 28.10 -5.76 2.76
N GLN A 229 29.32 -5.30 2.48
CA GLN A 229 29.88 -4.11 3.14
C GLN A 229 29.28 -2.80 2.64
N THR A 230 28.82 -2.77 1.39
CA THR A 230 28.26 -1.58 0.72
C THR A 230 26.90 -1.93 0.16
N ALA A 231 25.94 -1.01 0.30
CA ALA A 231 24.62 -1.16 -0.28
C ALA A 231 24.71 -1.06 -1.80
N GLU A 232 24.10 -2.02 -2.49
CA GLU A 232 24.05 -2.10 -3.94
C GLU A 232 22.60 -2.21 -4.38
N PRO A 233 22.23 -1.73 -5.58
CA PRO A 233 20.90 -1.95 -6.14
C PRO A 233 20.56 -3.44 -6.19
N ALA A 234 19.33 -3.76 -5.82
CA ALA A 234 18.76 -5.11 -5.88
C ALA A 234 18.70 -5.60 -7.32
N GLY A 235 18.91 -6.91 -7.52
CA GLY A 235 18.93 -7.52 -8.85
C GLY A 235 17.58 -7.42 -9.55
N SER A 236 16.49 -7.39 -8.77
CA SER A 236 15.13 -7.16 -9.26
C SER A 236 14.81 -5.71 -9.64
N CYS A 237 15.65 -4.75 -9.25
CA CYS A 237 15.37 -3.32 -9.34
C CYS A 237 16.53 -2.55 -9.97
N ILE A 238 16.97 -2.96 -11.17
CA ILE A 238 18.00 -2.25 -11.93
C ILE A 238 17.32 -1.39 -13.00
N SER A 239 17.28 -0.08 -12.79
CA SER A 239 16.84 0.91 -13.77
C SER A 239 17.78 2.13 -13.75
N ASN A 240 17.90 2.80 -14.89
CA ASN A 240 18.74 3.99 -15.04
C ASN A 240 18.06 5.27 -14.49
N ASP A 241 16.73 5.26 -14.33
CA ASP A 241 15.92 6.46 -14.09
C ASP A 241 15.50 6.65 -12.61
N GLY A 242 16.12 5.92 -11.67
CA GLY A 242 15.95 6.12 -10.23
C GLY A 242 14.63 5.63 -9.60
N VAL A 243 13.65 5.18 -10.40
CA VAL A 243 12.35 4.63 -9.94
C VAL A 243 12.23 3.13 -10.26
N SER A 244 13.24 2.36 -9.85
CA SER A 244 13.40 0.97 -10.29
C SER A 244 12.31 0.02 -9.78
N PHE A 245 11.81 0.18 -8.55
CA PHE A 245 10.83 -0.75 -7.97
C PHE A 245 9.49 -0.69 -8.70
N LEU A 246 8.95 0.51 -8.91
CA LEU A 246 7.67 0.69 -9.60
C LEU A 246 7.70 0.07 -11.00
N ASP A 247 8.74 0.38 -11.78
CA ASP A 247 8.85 -0.03 -13.18
C ASP A 247 9.09 -1.53 -13.36
N GLN A 248 9.94 -2.13 -12.50
CA GLN A 248 10.35 -3.53 -12.66
C GLN A 248 9.47 -4.51 -11.89
N VAL A 249 8.89 -4.10 -10.76
CA VAL A 249 8.14 -4.99 -9.88
C VAL A 249 6.63 -4.77 -9.98
N ILE A 250 6.15 -3.54 -9.81
CA ILE A 250 4.71 -3.27 -9.73
C ILE A 250 4.08 -3.15 -11.12
N TYR A 251 4.72 -2.41 -12.03
CA TYR A 251 4.17 -2.09 -13.34
C TYR A 251 3.83 -3.33 -14.19
N PRO A 252 4.68 -4.38 -14.28
CA PRO A 252 4.35 -5.56 -15.08
C PRO A 252 3.12 -6.31 -14.56
N LEU A 253 2.92 -6.34 -13.24
CA LEU A 253 1.72 -6.96 -12.64
C LEU A 253 0.49 -6.06 -12.85
N TYR A 254 0.64 -4.76 -12.62
CA TYR A 254 -0.43 -3.78 -12.82
C TYR A 254 -0.93 -3.76 -14.26
N GLU A 255 -0.04 -3.84 -15.25
CA GLU A 255 -0.39 -3.79 -16.67
C GLU A 255 -1.33 -4.95 -17.05
N ILE A 256 -1.11 -6.13 -16.48
CA ILE A 256 -1.94 -7.31 -16.73
C ILE A 256 -3.30 -7.19 -16.03
N VAL A 257 -3.32 -6.73 -14.78
CA VAL A 257 -4.57 -6.45 -14.06
C VAL A 257 -5.39 -5.39 -14.79
N ALA A 258 -4.75 -4.34 -15.30
CA ALA A 258 -5.38 -3.27 -16.07
C ALA A 258 -5.91 -3.77 -17.43
N ALA A 259 -5.15 -4.60 -18.14
CA ALA A 259 -5.57 -5.19 -19.41
C ALA A 259 -6.81 -6.09 -19.25
N GLU A 260 -6.87 -6.85 -18.15
CA GLU A 260 -8.01 -7.72 -17.82
C GLU A 260 -9.24 -6.92 -17.38
N ALA A 261 -9.04 -5.89 -16.56
CA ALA A 261 -10.11 -4.97 -16.19
C ALA A 261 -10.69 -4.25 -17.44
N GLY A 262 -9.86 -3.97 -18.45
CA GLY A 262 -10.30 -3.41 -19.73
C GLY A 262 -11.24 -4.32 -20.52
N ASN A 263 -11.17 -5.64 -20.33
CA ASN A 263 -12.05 -6.61 -20.99
C ASN A 263 -13.42 -6.78 -20.33
N ASN A 264 -13.69 -6.07 -19.23
CA ASN A 264 -14.95 -6.14 -18.51
C ASN A 264 -16.14 -5.54 -19.31
N ASP A 265 -15.92 -4.85 -20.45
CA ASP A 265 -16.95 -4.18 -21.26
C ASP A 265 -17.94 -3.35 -20.40
N ASN A 266 -17.43 -2.55 -19.46
CA ASN A 266 -18.22 -1.78 -18.49
C ASN A 266 -19.22 -2.63 -17.66
N GLY A 267 -18.85 -3.85 -17.30
CA GLY A 267 -19.67 -4.78 -16.51
C GLY A 267 -20.68 -5.59 -17.35
N ARG A 268 -20.58 -5.52 -18.68
CA ARG A 268 -21.46 -6.28 -19.60
C ARG A 268 -20.85 -7.62 -20.02
N ALA A 269 -19.54 -7.80 -19.87
CA ALA A 269 -18.89 -9.07 -20.14
C ALA A 269 -19.29 -10.11 -19.09
N ALA A 270 -19.49 -11.37 -19.52
CA ALA A 270 -19.75 -12.45 -18.60
C ALA A 270 -18.57 -12.60 -17.62
N HIS A 271 -18.86 -12.82 -16.33
CA HIS A 271 -17.83 -12.99 -15.28
C HIS A 271 -16.91 -14.21 -15.48
N SER A 272 -17.18 -15.06 -16.48
CA SER A 272 -16.33 -16.18 -16.91
C SER A 272 -15.33 -15.80 -18.01
N ALA A 273 -15.49 -14.63 -18.64
CA ALA A 273 -14.73 -14.23 -19.82
C ALA A 273 -13.47 -13.42 -19.51
N TRP A 274 -13.29 -12.97 -18.26
CA TRP A 274 -12.16 -12.14 -17.82
C TRP A 274 -11.83 -12.45 -16.35
N ARG A 275 -10.59 -12.16 -15.93
CA ARG A 275 -10.12 -12.38 -14.54
C ARG A 275 -10.31 -11.12 -13.69
N ASN A 276 -10.95 -11.26 -12.54
CA ASN A 276 -11.07 -10.19 -11.54
C ASN A 276 -9.88 -10.20 -10.56
N TYR A 277 -9.84 -9.24 -9.63
CA TYR A 277 -8.77 -9.16 -8.62
C TYR A 277 -8.68 -10.44 -7.76
N ASP A 278 -9.81 -11.07 -7.47
CA ASP A 278 -9.89 -12.28 -6.64
C ASP A 278 -9.21 -13.46 -7.35
N ASP A 279 -9.44 -13.63 -8.66
CA ASP A 279 -8.78 -14.65 -9.50
C ASP A 279 -7.26 -14.44 -9.54
N PHE A 280 -6.80 -13.18 -9.60
CA PHE A 280 -5.38 -12.85 -9.51
C PHE A 280 -4.80 -13.20 -8.14
N ASN A 281 -5.55 -12.92 -7.09
CA ASN A 281 -5.11 -13.13 -5.72
C ASN A 281 -5.07 -14.63 -5.36
N GLU A 282 -6.06 -15.39 -5.80
CA GLU A 282 -6.13 -16.85 -5.64
C GLU A 282 -4.92 -17.55 -6.28
N PHE A 283 -4.38 -17.02 -7.38
CA PHE A 283 -3.15 -17.56 -7.96
C PHE A 283 -1.98 -17.58 -6.96
N PHE A 284 -1.90 -16.58 -6.07
CA PHE A 284 -0.90 -16.50 -5.01
C PHE A 284 -1.23 -17.37 -3.78
N TRP A 285 -2.38 -18.06 -3.76
CA TRP A 285 -2.69 -19.13 -2.80
C TRP A 285 -2.13 -20.49 -3.25
N SER A 286 -1.41 -20.56 -4.37
CA SER A 286 -0.79 -21.80 -4.83
C SER A 286 0.71 -21.69 -4.89
N GLU A 287 1.43 -22.79 -4.61
CA GLU A 287 2.87 -22.90 -4.87
C GLU A 287 3.24 -22.64 -6.34
N LYS A 288 2.26 -22.71 -7.26
CA LYS A 288 2.42 -22.31 -8.66
C LYS A 288 2.86 -20.86 -8.82
N CYS A 289 2.61 -19.97 -7.85
CA CYS A 289 3.07 -18.58 -7.92
C CYS A 289 4.60 -18.47 -8.01
N PHE A 290 5.36 -19.43 -7.46
CA PHE A 290 6.82 -19.46 -7.59
C PHE A 290 7.31 -19.74 -9.02
N GLN A 291 6.44 -20.21 -9.92
CA GLN A 291 6.76 -20.36 -11.35
C GLN A 291 6.87 -19.01 -12.07
N LEU A 292 6.33 -17.94 -11.50
CA LEU A 292 6.51 -16.57 -12.00
C LEU A 292 7.99 -16.14 -11.95
N GLY A 293 8.77 -16.73 -11.04
CA GLY A 293 10.17 -16.43 -10.85
C GLY A 293 10.42 -15.04 -10.24
N TRP A 294 11.66 -14.83 -9.82
CA TRP A 294 12.13 -13.55 -9.29
C TRP A 294 13.53 -13.24 -9.82
N PRO A 295 13.75 -12.15 -10.58
CA PRO A 295 12.74 -11.18 -11.07
C PRO A 295 11.67 -11.82 -11.97
N TRP A 296 10.61 -11.07 -12.28
CA TRP A 296 9.48 -11.59 -13.05
C TRP A 296 9.90 -12.23 -14.38
N LYS A 297 9.48 -13.48 -14.61
CA LYS A 297 9.59 -14.14 -15.92
C LYS A 297 8.42 -13.73 -16.79
N LEU A 298 8.55 -12.60 -17.48
CA LEU A 298 7.49 -12.04 -18.35
C LEU A 298 7.07 -12.98 -19.52
N SER A 299 7.87 -14.00 -19.82
CA SER A 299 7.50 -15.07 -20.76
C SER A 299 6.44 -16.03 -20.21
N ASN A 300 6.10 -15.97 -18.92
CA ASN A 300 5.11 -16.84 -18.30
C ASN A 300 3.69 -16.48 -18.81
N PRO A 301 2.83 -17.47 -19.12
CA PRO A 301 1.43 -17.25 -19.49
C PRO A 301 0.63 -16.34 -18.57
N PHE A 302 0.99 -16.25 -17.28
CA PHE A 302 0.37 -15.32 -16.33
C PHE A 302 0.47 -13.86 -16.77
N PHE A 303 1.62 -13.47 -17.36
CA PHE A 303 1.88 -12.13 -17.90
C PHE A 303 1.46 -11.98 -19.37
N SER A 304 0.71 -12.93 -19.92
CA SER A 304 0.17 -12.79 -21.27
C SER A 304 -1.11 -11.96 -21.24
N LYS A 305 -1.07 -10.80 -21.89
CA LYS A 305 -2.25 -9.95 -22.04
C LYS A 305 -3.38 -10.73 -22.71
N PRO A 306 -4.62 -10.58 -22.23
CA PRO A 306 -5.75 -11.22 -22.88
C PRO A 306 -5.89 -10.68 -24.31
N SER A 307 -5.92 -11.58 -25.29
CA SER A 307 -6.15 -11.18 -26.69
C SER A 307 -7.58 -10.68 -26.79
N ARG A 308 -7.75 -9.38 -27.04
CA ARG A 308 -9.05 -8.84 -27.47
C ARG A 308 -9.39 -9.61 -28.74
N LYS A 309 -10.49 -10.36 -28.74
CA LYS A 309 -10.96 -11.08 -29.94
C LYS A 309 -11.26 -10.03 -31.02
N GLU A 310 -10.25 -9.59 -31.75
CA GLU A 310 -10.44 -9.09 -33.11
C GLU A 310 -10.97 -10.28 -33.89
N GLN A 311 -12.21 -10.13 -34.39
CA GLN A 311 -12.83 -11.07 -35.30
C GLN A 311 -11.89 -11.31 -36.48
N GLY A 312 -11.14 -12.41 -36.49
CA GLY A 312 -10.47 -12.86 -37.71
C GLY A 312 -9.23 -13.74 -37.61
N LEU A 313 -8.42 -13.68 -36.55
CA LEU A 313 -7.17 -14.45 -36.51
C LEU A 313 -7.04 -15.35 -35.28
N ILE A 314 -6.95 -16.66 -35.55
CA ILE A 314 -6.69 -17.70 -34.55
C ILE A 314 -5.21 -17.59 -34.12
N SER A 315 -4.92 -16.69 -33.18
CA SER A 315 -3.68 -16.76 -32.41
C SER A 315 -3.97 -17.45 -31.08
N ARG A 316 -3.61 -18.73 -31.00
CA ARG A 316 -3.66 -19.55 -29.78
C ARG A 316 -2.50 -19.19 -28.85
N ASN A 317 -2.49 -17.98 -28.31
CA ASN A 317 -1.68 -17.70 -27.14
C ASN A 317 -2.39 -18.34 -25.93
N HIS A 318 -1.71 -19.27 -25.27
CA HIS A 318 -2.22 -19.97 -24.08
C HIS A 318 -2.37 -18.96 -22.93
N HIS A 319 -3.56 -18.37 -22.84
CA HIS A 319 -3.94 -17.48 -21.76
C HIS A 319 -4.29 -18.32 -20.52
N TYR A 320 -3.81 -17.90 -19.35
CA TYR A 320 -4.19 -18.54 -18.08
C TYR A 320 -5.65 -18.15 -17.77
N GLY A 321 -6.58 -19.03 -18.12
CA GLY A 321 -8.01 -18.83 -17.87
C GLY A 321 -8.36 -18.83 -16.38
N LYS A 322 -9.58 -18.37 -16.07
CA LYS A 322 -10.12 -18.25 -14.71
C LYS A 322 -9.95 -19.53 -13.90
N THR A 323 -9.31 -19.44 -12.74
CA THR A 323 -9.27 -20.53 -11.77
C THR A 323 -10.53 -20.45 -10.92
N SER A 324 -11.40 -21.46 -11.08
CA SER A 324 -12.42 -21.87 -10.10
C SER A 324 -13.30 -20.82 -9.38
N PHE A 325 -14.33 -20.31 -10.06
CA PHE A 325 -15.77 -20.43 -9.74
C PHE A 325 -16.50 -19.47 -10.67
N VAL A 326 -17.32 -20.02 -11.56
CA VAL A 326 -18.19 -19.22 -12.41
C VAL A 326 -19.52 -19.10 -11.69
N GLU A 327 -19.69 -18.03 -10.91
CA GLU A 327 -21.00 -17.69 -10.38
C GLU A 327 -21.91 -17.37 -11.57
N HIS A 328 -22.73 -18.34 -11.97
CA HIS A 328 -23.82 -18.11 -12.89
C HIS A 328 -24.85 -17.26 -12.16
N ARG A 329 -24.77 -15.92 -12.27
CA ARG A 329 -25.83 -15.00 -11.82
C ARG A 329 -27.10 -15.25 -12.62
N THR A 330 -27.86 -16.26 -12.23
CA THR A 330 -29.27 -16.36 -12.55
C THR A 330 -30.04 -15.42 -11.62
N PHE A 331 -31.10 -14.79 -12.13
CA PHE A 331 -31.97 -13.89 -11.37
C PHE A 331 -32.49 -14.51 -10.05
N LEU A 332 -32.57 -15.84 -10.01
CA LEU A 332 -33.00 -16.62 -8.84
C LEU A 332 -31.99 -16.59 -7.67
N HIS A 333 -30.71 -16.31 -7.90
CA HIS A 333 -29.75 -16.14 -6.79
C HIS A 333 -30.11 -14.95 -5.89
N LEU A 334 -30.67 -13.86 -6.44
CA LEU A 334 -31.13 -12.74 -5.63
C LEU A 334 -32.26 -13.14 -4.68
N TYR A 335 -33.15 -14.03 -5.13
CA TYR A 335 -34.24 -14.54 -4.28
C TYR A 335 -33.69 -15.43 -3.15
N HIS A 336 -32.75 -16.32 -3.49
CA HIS A 336 -32.13 -17.24 -2.54
C HIS A 336 -31.25 -16.52 -1.50
N SER A 337 -30.43 -15.55 -1.93
CA SER A 337 -29.53 -14.80 -1.04
C SER A 337 -30.28 -13.94 -0.02
N PHE A 338 -31.53 -13.55 -0.31
CA PHE A 338 -32.36 -12.71 0.56
C PHE A 338 -33.61 -13.42 1.07
N HIS A 339 -33.61 -14.76 1.21
CA HIS A 339 -34.79 -15.53 1.65
C HIS A 339 -35.41 -14.99 2.95
N ARG A 340 -34.58 -14.59 3.94
CA ARG A 340 -35.06 -14.02 5.21
C ARG A 340 -35.86 -12.73 5.02
N LEU A 341 -35.45 -11.89 4.05
CA LEU A 341 -36.15 -10.67 3.71
C LEU A 341 -37.51 -11.00 3.08
N TRP A 342 -37.56 -11.98 2.17
CA TRP A 342 -38.79 -12.39 1.51
C TRP A 342 -39.78 -13.04 2.48
N MET A 343 -39.32 -13.92 3.36
CA MET A 343 -40.12 -14.49 4.45
C MET A 343 -40.71 -13.41 5.35
N PHE A 344 -39.88 -12.44 5.77
CA PHE A 344 -40.33 -11.31 6.57
C PHE A 344 -41.41 -10.50 5.85
N LEU A 345 -41.19 -10.12 4.58
CA LEU A 345 -42.15 -9.32 3.82
C LEU A 345 -43.48 -10.03 3.64
N LEU A 346 -43.48 -11.35 3.39
CA LEU A 346 -44.69 -12.14 3.16
C LEU A 346 -45.49 -12.34 4.45
N LEU A 347 -44.81 -12.62 5.58
CA LEU A 347 -45.45 -12.70 6.90
C LEU A 347 -46.01 -11.35 7.36
N MET A 348 -45.26 -10.28 7.13
CA MET A 348 -45.72 -8.92 7.42
C MET A 348 -46.93 -8.56 6.57
N PHE A 349 -46.92 -8.90 5.28
CA PHE A 349 -48.06 -8.69 4.39
C PHE A 349 -49.29 -9.47 4.87
N GLN A 350 -49.14 -10.75 5.21
CA GLN A 350 -50.24 -11.56 5.74
C GLN A 350 -50.79 -11.00 7.06
N GLY A 351 -49.92 -10.63 8.00
CA GLY A 351 -50.34 -10.07 9.29
C GLY A 351 -51.07 -8.72 9.13
N LEU A 352 -50.54 -7.83 8.30
CA LEU A 352 -51.19 -6.54 7.99
C LEU A 352 -52.50 -6.73 7.24
N THR A 353 -52.59 -7.72 6.36
CA THR A 353 -53.83 -8.06 5.65
C THR A 353 -54.90 -8.54 6.61
N ILE A 354 -54.57 -9.44 7.55
CA ILE A 354 -55.49 -9.90 8.61
C ILE A 354 -55.99 -8.72 9.47
N ILE A 355 -55.08 -7.82 9.86
CA ILE A 355 -55.44 -6.62 10.64
C ILE A 355 -56.34 -5.68 9.82
N ALA A 356 -56.06 -5.50 8.54
CA ALA A 356 -56.84 -4.64 7.65
C ALA A 356 -58.26 -5.19 7.41
N PHE A 357 -58.41 -6.49 7.20
CA PHE A 357 -59.72 -7.13 7.01
C PHE A 357 -60.58 -7.12 8.28
N ASN A 358 -59.96 -7.10 9.46
CA ASN A 358 -60.63 -6.94 10.75
C ASN A 358 -60.83 -5.47 11.17
N ASN A 359 -60.74 -4.52 10.22
CA ASN A 359 -60.90 -3.07 10.47
C ASN A 359 -60.02 -2.51 11.62
N GLY A 360 -58.88 -3.15 11.90
CA GLY A 360 -57.99 -2.75 12.99
C GLY A 360 -58.50 -3.09 14.40
N SER A 361 -59.57 -3.88 14.57
CA SER A 361 -59.98 -4.36 15.89
C SER A 361 -59.12 -5.55 16.33
N PHE A 362 -58.53 -5.44 17.52
CA PHE A 362 -57.77 -6.53 18.16
C PHE A 362 -58.72 -7.42 18.98
N ASP A 363 -59.66 -8.06 18.28
CA ASP A 363 -60.57 -9.02 18.89
C ASP A 363 -59.93 -10.41 18.98
N THR A 364 -60.54 -11.29 19.78
CA THR A 364 -60.06 -12.68 19.98
C THR A 364 -59.99 -13.46 18.66
N ASN A 365 -60.85 -13.11 17.69
CA ASN A 365 -60.85 -13.67 16.34
C ASN A 365 -59.63 -13.22 15.52
N THR A 366 -59.28 -11.93 15.56
CA THR A 366 -58.08 -11.39 14.91
C THR A 366 -56.81 -12.04 15.47
N VAL A 367 -56.76 -12.26 16.78
CA VAL A 367 -55.63 -12.95 17.44
C VAL A 367 -55.54 -14.41 16.97
N LEU A 368 -56.67 -15.11 16.83
CA LEU A 368 -56.71 -16.48 16.33
C LEU A 368 -56.25 -16.57 14.87
N GLU A 369 -56.63 -15.60 14.03
CA GLU A 369 -56.19 -15.54 12.63
C GLU A 369 -54.69 -15.20 12.51
N LEU A 370 -54.16 -14.34 13.37
CA LEU A 370 -52.72 -14.04 13.40
C LEU A 370 -51.86 -15.27 13.74
N LEU A 371 -52.40 -16.27 14.43
CA LEU A 371 -51.69 -17.54 14.65
C LEU A 371 -51.42 -18.31 13.34
N SER A 372 -52.10 -17.98 12.24
CA SER A 372 -51.82 -18.54 10.90
C SER A 372 -50.44 -18.16 10.35
N LEU A 373 -49.80 -17.13 10.92
CA LEU A 373 -48.42 -16.75 10.58
C LEU A 373 -47.41 -17.85 10.93
N GLY A 374 -47.65 -18.61 12.01
CA GLY A 374 -46.77 -19.71 12.44
C GLY A 374 -46.69 -20.83 11.41
N PRO A 375 -47.82 -21.45 11.00
CA PRO A 375 -47.85 -22.45 9.93
C PRO A 375 -47.27 -21.93 8.61
N THR A 376 -47.51 -20.66 8.27
CA THR A 376 -47.00 -20.05 7.03
C THR A 376 -45.48 -19.93 7.06
N TYR A 377 -44.90 -19.53 8.20
CA TYR A 377 -43.44 -19.53 8.41
C TYR A 377 -42.84 -20.93 8.26
N ILE A 378 -43.44 -21.94 8.90
CA ILE A 378 -42.94 -23.33 8.83
C ILE A 378 -43.00 -23.89 7.40
N ILE A 379 -44.04 -23.57 6.63
CA ILE A 379 -44.14 -23.98 5.22
C ILE A 379 -43.04 -23.31 4.37
N MET A 380 -42.78 -22.02 4.59
CA MET A 380 -41.76 -21.29 3.85
C MET A 380 -40.34 -21.78 4.21
N GLU A 381 -40.09 -22.14 5.48
CA GLU A 381 -38.83 -22.75 5.93
C GLU A 381 -38.65 -24.17 5.37
N PHE A 382 -39.74 -24.92 5.17
CA PHE A 382 -39.68 -26.25 4.55
C PHE A 382 -39.42 -26.21 3.05
N ILE A 383 -39.89 -25.17 2.34
CA ILE A 383 -39.63 -24.96 0.91
C ILE A 383 -38.16 -24.53 0.65
N GLU A 384 -37.46 -24.07 1.69
CA GLU A 384 -36.05 -23.69 1.65
C GLU A 384 -35.09 -24.90 1.71
N SER A 385 -35.50 -26.02 2.33
CA SER A 385 -34.70 -27.26 2.44
C SER A 385 -34.84 -28.16 1.22
#